data_AF-A0A6A5URL6-F1
#
_entry.id   AF-A0A6A5URL6-F1
#
_cell.length_a   1.000
_cell.length_b   1.000
_cell.length_c   1.000
_cell.angle_alpha   90.00
_cell.angle_beta   90.00
_cell.angle_gamma   90.00
#
_symmetry.space_group_name_H-M   'P 1'
#
loop_
_entity.id
_entity.type
_entity.pdbx_description
1 polymer ?
#
loop_
_entity_poly.entity_id
_entity_poly.type
_entity_poly.pdbx_seq_one_letter_code
_entity_poly.pdbx_strand_id
1 'polypeptide(L)'
;MRCRAWLLLAALLQGILASEEVGTDPLTNLRPDNVTGLIYYLYRWTGSYYNGSTTIRLQPQDNIQSSTCVGQGPIVVSFNSSLLAVTQTNGYLLQENPTGANPLAFNLKLWLEGLNLLPSENMNDGSTEDIQEISSVQMNTKDRPDDPTAAPPWKLVASHDAALTYSFQGYHNPNVSAQALRFNNTQCASLPLALYNGTLLGNQSSVLSNLSVTTEPRVRGIFSNESASLEIKGIYQGYSESGSALGGNVTIVFNGTIDEARSDRLMSNTLGSAPVWESTLGYTKTLMGETPVVHVGAGNVLGVGWGLRACVLGLVVFWGL
;
A
#
# COMPACT_ATOMS: atom_id res chain seq x y z
N MET A 1 18.00 -34.70 -53.66
CA MET A 1 18.01 -34.75 -52.19
C MET A 1 18.10 -33.31 -51.70
N ARG A 2 16.99 -32.74 -51.23
CA ARG A 2 16.84 -31.31 -50.95
C ARG A 2 16.56 -31.09 -49.46
N CYS A 3 17.29 -30.14 -48.90
CA CYS A 3 17.30 -29.71 -47.51
C CYS A 3 15.91 -29.50 -46.91
N ARG A 4 15.65 -30.14 -45.77
CA ARG A 4 14.64 -29.75 -44.77
C ARG A 4 15.37 -29.49 -43.47
N ALA A 5 15.72 -28.24 -43.21
CA ALA A 5 16.32 -27.81 -41.94
C ALA A 5 16.01 -26.32 -41.65
N TRP A 6 14.82 -25.84 -42.01
CA TRP A 6 14.45 -24.42 -41.89
C TRP A 6 13.09 -24.21 -41.21
N LEU A 7 12.80 -24.96 -40.14
CA LEU A 7 11.59 -24.73 -39.33
C LEU A 7 11.82 -24.78 -37.81
N LEU A 8 13.08 -24.86 -37.34
CA LEU A 8 13.39 -24.89 -35.90
C LEU A 8 14.02 -23.59 -35.36
N LEU A 9 14.25 -22.58 -36.20
CA LEU A 9 14.89 -21.32 -35.77
C LEU A 9 13.90 -20.20 -35.37
N ALA A 10 12.60 -20.38 -35.55
CA ALA A 10 11.60 -19.34 -35.24
C ALA A 10 10.97 -19.47 -33.84
N ALA A 11 11.24 -20.55 -33.10
CA ALA A 11 10.65 -20.81 -31.77
C ALA A 11 11.62 -20.53 -30.61
N LEU A 12 12.83 -20.04 -30.88
CA LEU A 12 13.87 -19.77 -29.87
C LEU A 12 14.23 -18.29 -29.73
N LEU A 13 13.45 -17.38 -30.34
CA LEU A 13 13.69 -15.92 -30.31
C LEU A 13 12.60 -15.10 -29.62
N GLN A 14 11.73 -15.70 -28.80
CA GLN A 14 10.80 -14.96 -27.93
C GLN A 14 11.31 -14.79 -26.49
N GLY A 15 12.52 -15.27 -26.19
CA GLY A 15 13.24 -14.90 -24.97
C GLY A 15 14.12 -13.70 -25.24
N ILE A 16 14.10 -12.73 -24.31
CA ILE A 16 15.01 -11.57 -24.22
C ILE A 16 14.50 -10.32 -24.96
N LEU A 17 13.38 -9.78 -24.47
CA LEU A 17 13.28 -8.35 -24.17
C LEU A 17 13.01 -8.19 -22.67
N ALA A 18 13.80 -8.87 -21.85
CA ALA A 18 14.05 -8.39 -20.51
C ALA A 18 15.33 -7.57 -20.63
N SER A 19 15.24 -6.26 -20.48
CA SER A 19 16.40 -5.54 -19.96
C SER A 19 16.82 -6.29 -18.71
N GLU A 20 18.08 -6.70 -18.60
CA GLU A 20 18.64 -7.15 -17.32
C GLU A 20 18.40 -6.03 -16.32
N GLU A 21 17.29 -6.13 -15.57
CA GLU A 21 17.03 -5.28 -14.43
C GLU A 21 18.10 -5.60 -13.40
N VAL A 22 18.71 -4.54 -12.89
CA VAL A 22 19.75 -4.56 -11.87
C VAL A 22 19.32 -5.45 -10.71
N GLY A 23 19.78 -6.71 -10.67
CA GLY A 23 19.81 -7.57 -9.47
C GLY A 23 18.54 -7.64 -8.61
N THR A 24 17.35 -7.31 -9.14
CA THR A 24 16.11 -7.26 -8.36
C THR A 24 15.51 -8.65 -8.29
N ASP A 25 15.20 -9.09 -7.08
CA ASP A 25 14.53 -10.36 -6.83
C ASP A 25 13.16 -10.37 -7.56
N PRO A 26 12.91 -11.29 -8.51
CA PRO A 26 11.68 -11.28 -9.31
C PRO A 26 10.42 -11.59 -8.49
N LEU A 27 10.56 -12.09 -7.26
CA LEU A 27 9.44 -12.36 -6.36
C LEU A 27 9.19 -11.20 -5.39
N THR A 28 10.09 -10.23 -5.29
CA THR A 28 9.87 -9.06 -4.43
C THR A 28 8.80 -8.15 -5.04
N ASN A 29 8.00 -7.53 -4.17
CA ASN A 29 7.15 -6.41 -4.53
C ASN A 29 7.72 -5.09 -3.98
N LEU A 30 8.94 -5.10 -3.44
CA LEU A 30 9.61 -3.90 -2.97
C LEU A 30 10.18 -3.12 -4.16
N ARG A 31 10.13 -1.80 -4.06
CA ARG A 31 10.81 -0.93 -5.00
C ARG A 31 12.32 -0.88 -4.70
N PRO A 32 13.16 -0.60 -5.70
CA PRO A 32 14.58 -0.37 -5.49
C PRO A 32 14.78 0.87 -4.62
N ASP A 33 15.74 0.80 -3.71
CA ASP A 33 16.06 1.90 -2.79
C ASP A 33 16.89 3.04 -3.44
N ASN A 34 16.75 3.28 -4.75
CA ASN A 34 17.55 4.22 -5.54
C ASN A 34 16.84 5.55 -5.86
N VAL A 35 15.56 5.69 -5.51
CA VAL A 35 14.74 6.89 -5.73
C VAL A 35 15.04 7.97 -4.69
N THR A 36 15.89 8.94 -5.04
CA THR A 36 16.21 10.09 -4.17
C THR A 36 14.96 10.90 -3.83
N GLY A 37 14.80 11.26 -2.54
CA GLY A 37 13.68 12.07 -2.05
C GLY A 37 12.37 11.32 -1.83
N LEU A 38 12.33 10.01 -2.12
CA LEU A 38 11.17 9.17 -1.83
C LEU A 38 11.12 8.82 -0.34
N ILE A 39 9.96 9.03 0.28
CA ILE A 39 9.70 8.55 1.63
C ILE A 39 9.31 7.07 1.54
N TYR A 40 10.29 6.17 1.54
CA TYR A 40 10.06 4.73 1.33
C TYR A 40 9.08 4.12 2.31
N TYR A 41 8.99 4.62 3.54
CA TYR A 41 7.97 4.18 4.48
C TYR A 41 6.55 4.29 3.87
N LEU A 42 6.27 5.37 3.13
CA LEU A 42 4.98 5.61 2.51
C LEU A 42 4.82 4.93 1.14
N TYR A 43 5.91 4.76 0.40
CA TYR A 43 5.90 4.41 -1.02
C TYR A 43 6.74 3.17 -1.36
N ARG A 44 6.83 2.20 -0.43
CA ARG A 44 7.79 1.08 -0.51
C ARG A 44 7.53 0.05 -1.62
N TRP A 45 6.28 -0.12 -2.01
CA TRP A 45 5.84 -1.28 -2.79
C TRP A 45 5.51 -0.91 -4.22
N THR A 46 5.68 -1.86 -5.12
CA THR A 46 5.17 -1.75 -6.49
C THR A 46 3.64 -1.68 -6.46
N GLY A 47 3.09 -0.57 -6.95
CA GLY A 47 1.65 -0.32 -6.82
C GLY A 47 1.22 1.10 -7.15
N SER A 48 -0.08 1.36 -6.99
CA SER A 48 -0.69 2.67 -7.17
C SER A 48 -0.97 3.32 -5.82
N TYR A 49 -0.67 4.61 -5.74
CA TYR A 49 -0.74 5.41 -4.53
C TYR A 49 -1.71 6.57 -4.73
N TYR A 50 -2.59 6.82 -3.77
CA TYR A 50 -3.66 7.81 -3.89
C TYR A 50 -3.61 8.76 -2.70
N ASN A 51 -3.43 10.04 -2.99
CA ASN A 51 -3.53 11.11 -2.00
C ASN A 51 -5.01 11.48 -1.86
N GLY A 52 -5.48 11.62 -0.62
CA GLY A 52 -6.88 11.88 -0.38
C GLY A 52 -7.21 12.21 1.06
N SER A 53 -8.49 12.11 1.38
CA SER A 53 -9.01 12.35 2.72
C SER A 53 -9.71 11.11 3.24
N THR A 54 -9.65 10.94 4.57
CA THR A 54 -10.34 9.86 5.28
C THR A 54 -11.33 10.45 6.27
N THR A 55 -12.56 9.97 6.26
CA THR A 55 -13.56 10.29 7.29
C THR A 55 -13.91 9.06 8.08
N ILE A 56 -13.82 9.17 9.41
CA ILE A 56 -14.27 8.18 10.37
C ILE A 56 -15.61 8.68 10.93
N ARG A 57 -16.66 7.90 10.74
CA ARG A 57 -17.97 8.13 11.35
C ARG A 57 -18.26 7.02 12.34
N LEU A 58 -18.46 7.38 13.60
CA LEU A 58 -18.81 6.46 14.67
C LEU A 58 -20.20 6.79 15.20
N GLN A 59 -21.03 5.76 15.38
CA GLN A 59 -22.33 5.86 16.04
C GLN A 59 -22.22 5.19 17.42
N PRO A 60 -22.06 5.98 18.51
CA PRO A 60 -21.96 5.44 19.86
C PRO A 60 -23.21 4.63 20.24
N GLN A 61 -23.04 3.58 21.03
CA GLN A 61 -24.14 2.76 21.56
C GLN A 61 -24.15 2.76 23.11
N ASP A 62 -25.36 2.75 23.69
CA ASP A 62 -25.67 2.88 25.13
C ASP A 62 -25.18 1.72 26.02
N ASN A 63 -24.81 0.62 25.40
CA ASN A 63 -24.47 -0.64 26.04
C ASN A 63 -23.05 -0.67 26.64
N ILE A 64 -22.26 0.40 26.50
CA ILE A 64 -20.93 0.50 27.10
C ILE A 64 -21.01 1.27 28.42
N GLN A 65 -20.78 0.57 29.54
CA GLN A 65 -20.67 1.21 30.86
C GLN A 65 -19.53 2.24 30.84
N SER A 66 -19.74 3.44 31.38
CA SER A 66 -18.80 4.57 31.33
C SER A 66 -18.66 5.28 29.97
N SER A 67 -19.64 5.12 29.06
CA SER A 67 -19.70 5.92 27.84
C SER A 67 -20.25 7.32 28.11
N THR A 68 -19.43 8.34 27.86
CA THR A 68 -19.77 9.76 28.04
C THR A 68 -20.44 10.39 26.81
N CYS A 69 -20.51 9.64 25.71
CA CYS A 69 -20.93 10.14 24.40
C CYS A 69 -22.39 9.92 24.04
N VAL A 70 -23.11 9.08 24.80
CA VAL A 70 -24.37 8.57 24.30
C VAL A 70 -25.45 9.63 24.38
N GLY A 71 -26.21 9.79 23.30
CA GLY A 71 -27.17 10.90 23.11
C GLY A 71 -26.60 12.15 22.43
N GLN A 72 -25.28 12.25 22.19
CA GLN A 72 -24.68 13.41 21.50
C GLN A 72 -24.67 13.31 19.96
N GLY A 73 -25.20 12.22 19.41
CA GLY A 73 -25.23 12.00 17.96
C GLY A 73 -23.97 11.31 17.42
N PRO A 74 -23.83 11.21 16.08
CA PRO A 74 -22.68 10.57 15.46
C PRO A 74 -21.41 11.41 15.60
N ILE A 75 -20.32 10.76 15.98
CA ILE A 75 -18.98 11.35 15.99
C ILE A 75 -18.43 11.27 14.57
N VAL A 76 -17.88 12.38 14.07
CA VAL A 76 -17.24 12.45 12.76
C VAL A 76 -15.86 13.06 12.92
N VAL A 77 -14.83 12.31 12.50
CA VAL A 77 -13.43 12.75 12.48
C VAL A 77 -12.95 12.70 11.05
N SER A 78 -12.36 13.78 10.56
CA SER A 78 -11.84 13.89 9.19
C SER A 78 -10.34 14.14 9.21
N PHE A 79 -9.63 13.37 8.40
CA PHE A 79 -8.22 13.54 8.08
C PHE A 79 -8.12 14.05 6.65
N ASN A 80 -7.64 15.29 6.49
CA ASN A 80 -7.43 15.89 5.16
C ASN A 80 -6.21 15.29 4.44
N SER A 81 -5.28 14.71 5.20
CA SER A 81 -4.07 14.07 4.70
C SER A 81 -4.16 12.57 4.93
N SER A 82 -4.37 11.82 3.87
CA SER A 82 -4.37 10.37 3.87
C SER A 82 -3.76 9.83 2.59
N LEU A 83 -3.11 8.67 2.70
CA LEU A 83 -2.52 7.95 1.58
C LEU A 83 -3.06 6.53 1.58
N LEU A 84 -3.69 6.15 0.46
CA LEU A 84 -4.01 4.76 0.19
C LEU A 84 -2.99 4.21 -0.81
N ALA A 85 -2.29 3.15 -0.45
CA ALA A 85 -1.55 2.33 -1.38
C ALA A 85 -2.40 1.11 -1.74
N VAL A 86 -2.47 0.78 -3.03
CA VAL A 86 -2.98 -0.50 -3.54
C VAL A 86 -1.86 -1.12 -4.36
N THR A 87 -1.36 -2.26 -3.90
CA THR A 87 -0.05 -2.76 -4.32
C THR A 87 -0.10 -4.22 -4.73
N GLN A 88 0.92 -4.62 -5.47
CA GLN A 88 1.15 -6.01 -5.81
C GLN A 88 1.41 -6.83 -4.55
N THR A 89 0.87 -8.06 -4.50
CA THR A 89 1.22 -9.03 -3.46
C THR A 89 2.64 -9.56 -3.69
N ASN A 90 3.43 -9.62 -2.64
CA ASN A 90 4.77 -10.20 -2.68
C ASN A 90 4.72 -11.66 -3.20
N GLY A 91 5.57 -11.99 -4.17
CA GLY A 91 5.59 -13.27 -4.87
C GLY A 91 5.92 -14.46 -3.97
N TYR A 92 6.72 -14.26 -2.91
CA TYR A 92 6.98 -15.32 -1.91
C TYR A 92 5.70 -15.75 -1.20
N LEU A 93 4.77 -14.84 -0.94
CA LEU A 93 3.48 -15.18 -0.34
C LEU A 93 2.64 -16.04 -1.29
N LEU A 94 2.65 -15.73 -2.58
CA LEU A 94 1.94 -16.52 -3.59
C LEU A 94 2.56 -17.90 -3.79
N GLN A 95 3.89 -18.01 -3.69
CA GLN A 95 4.60 -19.27 -3.86
C GLN A 95 4.45 -20.19 -2.65
N GLU A 96 4.59 -19.65 -1.43
CA GLU A 96 4.63 -20.43 -0.19
C GLU A 96 3.25 -20.56 0.47
N ASN A 97 2.29 -19.69 0.13
CA ASN A 97 0.92 -19.72 0.61
C ASN A 97 -0.12 -19.47 -0.53
N PRO A 98 -0.15 -20.33 -1.57
CA PRO A 98 -0.91 -20.09 -2.79
C PRO A 98 -2.43 -20.00 -2.60
N THR A 99 -2.96 -20.56 -1.51
CA THR A 99 -4.40 -20.54 -1.21
C THR A 99 -4.78 -19.50 -0.16
N GLY A 100 -3.81 -18.95 0.58
CA GLY A 100 -4.04 -17.98 1.66
C GLY A 100 -3.57 -16.57 1.34
N ALA A 101 -2.73 -16.39 0.32
CA ALA A 101 -2.25 -15.07 -0.11
C ALA A 101 -3.34 -14.26 -0.81
N ASN A 102 -3.38 -12.96 -0.52
CA ASN A 102 -4.33 -12.05 -1.17
C ASN A 102 -3.91 -11.79 -2.64
N PRO A 103 -4.87 -11.52 -3.54
CA PRO A 103 -4.58 -11.16 -4.93
C PRO A 103 -3.95 -9.75 -5.08
N LEU A 104 -4.07 -8.91 -4.06
CA LEU A 104 -3.44 -7.59 -3.93
C LEU A 104 -3.25 -7.26 -2.45
N ALA A 105 -2.53 -6.19 -2.17
CA ALA A 105 -2.51 -5.59 -0.84
C ALA A 105 -3.05 -4.15 -0.87
N PHE A 106 -3.60 -3.69 0.25
CA PHE A 106 -3.86 -2.29 0.50
C PHE A 106 -3.20 -1.83 1.79
N ASN A 107 -2.87 -0.55 1.85
CA ASN A 107 -2.31 0.10 3.02
C ASN A 107 -2.88 1.53 3.10
N LEU A 108 -3.72 1.80 4.09
CA LEU A 108 -4.28 3.12 4.34
C LEU A 108 -3.53 3.76 5.51
N LYS A 109 -2.88 4.89 5.24
CA LYS A 109 -2.19 5.72 6.22
C LYS A 109 -2.92 7.06 6.36
N LEU A 110 -3.13 7.49 7.59
CA LEU A 110 -3.81 8.74 7.93
C LEU A 110 -3.05 9.48 9.03
N TRP A 111 -2.93 10.79 8.88
CA TRP A 111 -2.23 11.66 9.82
C TRP A 111 -2.82 13.07 9.83
N LEU A 112 -2.53 13.84 10.88
CA LEU A 112 -2.99 15.22 10.98
C LEU A 112 -2.23 16.12 10.01
N GLU A 113 -2.94 17.10 9.46
CA GLU A 113 -2.34 18.10 8.58
C GLU A 113 -1.21 18.86 9.29
N GLY A 114 -0.12 19.14 8.56
CA GLY A 114 1.06 19.79 9.11
C GLY A 114 2.10 18.85 9.74
N LEU A 115 1.83 17.53 9.80
CA LEU A 115 2.88 16.56 10.14
C LEU A 115 4.02 16.64 9.11
N ASN A 116 5.23 16.94 9.59
CA ASN A 116 6.40 17.06 8.73
C ASN A 116 6.96 15.67 8.41
N LEU A 117 6.55 15.12 7.27
CA LEU A 117 7.03 13.84 6.76
C LEU A 117 8.34 14.08 6.02
N LEU A 118 9.45 13.93 6.73
CA LEU A 118 10.78 14.00 6.11
C LEU A 118 11.16 12.63 5.55
N PRO A 119 11.84 12.57 4.39
CA PRO A 119 12.52 11.35 3.97
C PRO A 119 13.57 11.02 5.04
N SER A 120 13.41 9.91 5.76
CA SER A 120 14.47 9.42 6.63
C SER A 120 15.63 8.95 5.75
N GLU A 121 16.85 9.42 6.02
CA GLU A 121 18.06 8.88 5.37
C GLU A 121 18.28 7.40 5.73
N ASN A 122 17.62 6.90 6.77
CA ASN A 122 17.61 5.50 7.16
C ASN A 122 16.33 4.81 6.68
N MET A 123 16.55 3.92 5.71
CA MET A 123 15.62 2.87 5.29
C MET A 123 15.41 1.96 6.50
N ASN A 124 14.27 2.01 7.17
CA ASN A 124 13.69 1.00 8.10
C ASN A 124 12.78 1.61 9.17
N ASP A 125 12.75 2.93 9.31
CA ASP A 125 11.95 3.54 10.37
C ASP A 125 10.47 3.37 10.02
N GLY A 126 9.83 2.40 10.69
CA GLY A 126 8.43 2.07 10.56
C GLY A 126 7.51 3.22 10.93
N SER A 127 6.27 2.90 11.30
CA SER A 127 5.26 3.92 11.66
C SER A 127 5.81 4.99 12.58
N THR A 128 5.76 6.25 12.13
CA THR A 128 5.79 7.36 13.08
C THR A 128 4.57 7.20 13.98
N GLU A 129 4.69 7.44 15.28
CA GLU A 129 3.56 7.30 16.22
C GLU A 129 2.36 8.18 15.82
N ASP A 130 2.62 9.23 15.02
CA ASP A 130 1.65 10.18 14.50
C ASP A 130 0.91 9.72 13.22
N ILE A 131 1.25 8.56 12.67
CA ILE A 131 0.55 7.95 11.53
C ILE A 131 -0.29 6.77 12.03
N GLN A 132 -1.59 6.82 11.78
CA GLN A 132 -2.47 5.68 11.95
C GLN A 132 -2.47 4.85 10.66
N GLU A 133 -2.30 3.54 10.79
CA GLU A 133 -2.20 2.61 9.68
C GLU A 133 -3.28 1.52 9.75
N ILE A 134 -3.90 1.23 8.61
CA ILE A 134 -4.81 0.10 8.40
C ILE A 134 -4.33 -0.64 7.16
N SER A 135 -3.85 -1.88 7.33
CA SER A 135 -3.11 -2.59 6.27
C SER A 135 -3.54 -4.04 6.13
N SER A 136 -3.63 -4.51 4.87
CA SER A 136 -3.79 -5.95 4.56
C SER A 136 -2.47 -6.70 4.45
N VAL A 137 -1.34 -6.01 4.59
CA VAL A 137 0.00 -6.57 4.50
C VAL A 137 0.82 -6.14 5.71
N GLN A 138 1.60 -7.05 6.28
CA GLN A 138 2.57 -6.66 7.29
C GLN A 138 3.68 -5.87 6.60
N MET A 139 4.11 -4.76 7.20
CA MET A 139 5.19 -3.97 6.63
C MET A 139 6.47 -4.83 6.53
N ASN A 140 6.87 -5.17 5.31
CA ASN A 140 8.09 -5.92 5.04
C ASN A 140 9.19 -4.96 4.56
N THR A 141 10.35 -5.04 5.21
CA THR A 141 11.56 -4.31 4.78
C THR A 141 12.50 -5.17 3.95
N LYS A 142 12.24 -6.48 3.88
CA LYS A 142 13.03 -7.47 3.16
C LYS A 142 12.27 -8.01 1.94
N ASP A 143 13.01 -8.39 0.91
CA ASP A 143 12.46 -8.95 -0.33
C ASP A 143 11.60 -10.18 -0.06
N ARG A 144 12.14 -11.11 0.72
CA ARG A 144 11.39 -12.24 1.28
C ARG A 144 10.86 -11.87 2.67
N PRO A 145 9.53 -11.91 2.90
CA PRO A 145 8.94 -11.73 4.23
C PRO A 145 9.47 -12.76 5.23
N ASP A 146 9.58 -12.37 6.51
CA ASP A 146 10.10 -13.26 7.58
C ASP A 146 9.21 -14.49 7.81
N ASP A 147 7.89 -14.34 7.67
CA ASP A 147 6.93 -15.45 7.68
C ASP A 147 5.99 -15.36 6.46
N PRO A 148 6.37 -15.95 5.33
CA PRO A 148 5.55 -15.92 4.12
C PRO A 148 4.31 -16.82 4.20
N THR A 149 4.18 -17.63 5.26
CA THR A 149 3.04 -18.51 5.52
C THR A 149 2.03 -17.90 6.49
N ALA A 150 2.38 -16.78 7.14
CA ALA A 150 1.50 -16.05 8.03
C ALA A 150 0.18 -15.69 7.35
N ALA A 151 -0.91 -15.81 8.10
CA ALA A 151 -2.22 -15.41 7.60
C ALA A 151 -2.29 -13.88 7.48
N PRO A 152 -2.81 -13.32 6.37
CA PRO A 152 -2.86 -11.87 6.19
C PRO A 152 -3.84 -11.23 7.18
N PRO A 153 -3.61 -9.97 7.60
CA PRO A 153 -4.53 -9.27 8.50
C PRO A 153 -5.94 -9.10 7.94
N TRP A 154 -6.06 -8.96 6.62
CA TRP A 154 -7.33 -8.93 5.90
C TRP A 154 -7.33 -10.01 4.84
N LYS A 155 -8.44 -10.75 4.70
CA LYS A 155 -8.65 -11.71 3.62
C LYS A 155 -9.40 -11.03 2.50
N LEU A 156 -8.79 -10.95 1.32
CA LEU A 156 -9.27 -10.15 0.20
C LEU A 156 -9.59 -11.01 -1.02
N VAL A 157 -10.59 -10.56 -1.76
CA VAL A 157 -10.90 -11.04 -3.11
C VAL A 157 -10.94 -9.80 -4.02
N ALA A 158 -10.32 -9.91 -5.18
CA ALA A 158 -10.29 -8.85 -6.20
C ALA A 158 -11.20 -9.22 -7.38
N SER A 159 -11.67 -8.20 -8.10
CA SER A 159 -12.44 -8.31 -9.33
C SER A 159 -11.91 -7.30 -10.35
N HIS A 160 -11.89 -7.70 -11.62
CA HIS A 160 -11.64 -6.80 -12.75
C HIS A 160 -12.99 -6.28 -13.24
N ASP A 161 -13.22 -4.98 -13.10
CA ASP A 161 -14.53 -4.39 -13.39
C ASP A 161 -14.60 -3.89 -14.85
N ALA A 162 -13.59 -3.12 -15.28
CA ALA A 162 -13.48 -2.59 -16.63
C ALA A 162 -12.10 -2.00 -16.90
N ALA A 163 -11.49 -2.25 -18.06
CA ALA A 163 -10.22 -1.64 -18.50
C ALA A 163 -9.14 -1.62 -17.40
N LEU A 164 -8.89 -0.45 -16.79
CA LEU A 164 -7.94 -0.22 -15.69
C LEU A 164 -8.63 0.00 -14.33
N THR A 165 -9.86 -0.46 -14.17
CA THR A 165 -10.66 -0.35 -12.95
C THR A 165 -10.83 -1.72 -12.31
N TYR A 166 -10.49 -1.80 -11.04
CA TYR A 166 -10.57 -2.99 -10.24
C TYR A 166 -11.26 -2.68 -8.92
N SER A 167 -11.93 -3.69 -8.38
CA SER A 167 -12.50 -3.63 -7.04
C SER A 167 -11.96 -4.77 -6.19
N PHE A 168 -12.01 -4.57 -4.88
CA PHE A 168 -11.74 -5.61 -3.92
C PHE A 168 -12.68 -5.52 -2.74
N GLN A 169 -12.89 -6.67 -2.11
CA GLN A 169 -13.65 -6.76 -0.87
C GLN A 169 -13.09 -7.86 0.01
N GLY A 170 -13.36 -7.76 1.30
CA GLY A 170 -12.83 -8.70 2.24
C GLY A 170 -13.29 -8.47 3.67
N TYR A 171 -12.65 -9.20 4.57
CA TYR A 171 -12.90 -9.12 6.00
C TYR A 171 -11.61 -9.26 6.78
N HIS A 172 -11.58 -8.67 7.97
CA HIS A 172 -10.46 -8.79 8.89
C HIS A 172 -10.36 -10.25 9.35
N ASN A 173 -9.13 -10.76 9.43
CA ASN A 173 -8.89 -12.14 9.75
C ASN A 173 -9.07 -12.38 11.27
N PRO A 174 -9.96 -13.28 11.70
CA PRO A 174 -10.25 -13.49 13.13
C PRO A 174 -9.08 -14.12 13.90
N ASN A 175 -8.11 -14.70 13.20
CA ASN A 175 -6.97 -15.40 13.80
C ASN A 175 -5.75 -14.49 14.01
N VAL A 176 -5.85 -13.20 13.70
CA VAL A 176 -4.79 -12.22 13.95
C VAL A 176 -5.25 -11.19 15.00
N SER A 177 -4.31 -10.37 15.47
CA SER A 177 -4.62 -9.23 16.34
C SER A 177 -5.67 -8.31 15.73
N ALA A 178 -6.60 -7.80 16.53
CA ALA A 178 -7.60 -6.83 16.09
C ALA A 178 -6.95 -5.57 15.46
N GLN A 179 -7.58 -5.02 14.43
CA GLN A 179 -7.13 -3.80 13.77
C GLN A 179 -7.23 -2.60 14.73
N ALA A 180 -6.09 -2.01 15.09
CA ALA A 180 -6.04 -0.79 15.89
C ALA A 180 -6.63 0.40 15.13
N LEU A 181 -7.31 1.28 15.86
CA LEU A 181 -7.85 2.55 15.37
C LEU A 181 -7.76 3.62 16.45
N ARG A 182 -7.03 4.69 16.15
CA ARG A 182 -6.83 5.84 17.02
C ARG A 182 -7.32 7.10 16.35
N PHE A 183 -7.99 7.95 17.11
CA PHE A 183 -8.41 9.27 16.64
C PHE A 183 -8.67 10.19 17.83
N ASN A 184 -8.52 11.50 17.58
CA ASN A 184 -8.88 12.52 18.54
C ASN A 184 -10.36 12.87 18.42
N ASN A 185 -11.03 13.05 19.55
CA ASN A 185 -12.40 13.51 19.62
C ASN A 185 -12.60 14.45 20.81
N THR A 186 -13.37 15.50 20.58
CA THR A 186 -13.70 16.54 21.58
C THR A 186 -15.11 16.40 22.12
N GLN A 187 -16.01 15.72 21.40
CA GLN A 187 -17.44 15.64 21.73
C GLN A 187 -17.69 14.86 23.03
N CYS A 188 -16.81 13.92 23.35
CA CYS A 188 -17.04 12.93 24.40
C CYS A 188 -16.18 13.08 25.63
N ALA A 189 -15.20 13.96 25.62
CA ALA A 189 -14.24 14.07 26.70
C ALA A 189 -14.55 15.28 27.59
N SER A 190 -14.22 15.17 28.87
CA SER A 190 -14.19 16.31 29.79
C SER A 190 -13.10 17.31 29.43
N LEU A 191 -12.11 16.88 28.64
CA LEU A 191 -11.05 17.71 28.08
C LEU A 191 -11.40 18.14 26.64
N PRO A 192 -10.95 19.33 26.20
CA PRO A 192 -11.27 19.88 24.88
C PRO A 192 -10.74 19.05 23.71
N LEU A 193 -9.83 18.10 23.92
CA LEU A 193 -9.38 17.10 22.95
C LEU A 193 -8.94 15.84 23.69
N ALA A 194 -9.50 14.67 23.35
CA ALA A 194 -9.05 13.39 23.89
C ALA A 194 -8.68 12.43 22.76
N LEU A 195 -7.51 11.82 22.89
CA LEU A 195 -7.09 10.69 22.07
C LEU A 195 -7.83 9.44 22.52
N TYR A 196 -8.61 8.84 21.62
CA TYR A 196 -9.21 7.54 21.82
C TYR A 196 -8.31 6.47 21.20
N ASN A 197 -7.87 5.52 22.01
CA ASN A 197 -7.11 4.35 21.55
C ASN A 197 -8.02 3.11 21.62
N GLY A 198 -8.24 2.48 20.47
CA GLY A 198 -9.17 1.38 20.36
C GLY A 198 -8.89 0.46 19.18
N THR A 199 -9.82 -0.44 18.92
CA THR A 199 -9.71 -1.46 17.88
C THR A 199 -11.06 -1.68 17.18
N LEU A 200 -10.99 -2.26 15.97
CA LEU A 200 -12.13 -2.84 15.30
C LEU A 200 -12.33 -4.27 15.83
N LEU A 201 -13.51 -4.54 16.37
CA LEU A 201 -13.85 -5.81 16.99
C LEU A 201 -14.30 -6.84 15.95
N GLY A 202 -13.82 -8.08 16.12
CA GLY A 202 -14.27 -9.27 15.41
C GLY A 202 -15.21 -10.13 16.26
N ASN A 203 -15.77 -11.19 15.68
CA ASN A 203 -16.72 -12.06 16.38
C ASN A 203 -16.05 -12.94 17.46
N GLN A 204 -14.73 -13.13 17.38
CA GLN A 204 -13.91 -13.83 18.38
C GLN A 204 -13.30 -12.88 19.42
N SER A 205 -13.57 -11.57 19.35
CA SER A 205 -12.98 -10.62 20.31
C SER A 205 -13.51 -10.92 21.71
N SER A 206 -12.61 -11.33 22.61
CA SER A 206 -12.87 -11.63 24.02
C SER A 206 -13.19 -10.39 24.87
N VAL A 207 -13.34 -9.22 24.24
CA VAL A 207 -13.56 -7.93 24.90
C VAL A 207 -15.08 -7.66 25.03
N LEU A 208 -15.63 -8.19 26.13
CA LEU A 208 -16.72 -7.62 26.96
C LEU A 208 -18.17 -7.51 26.40
N SER A 209 -18.96 -8.49 26.88
CA SER A 209 -20.38 -8.60 27.28
C SER A 209 -21.53 -7.79 26.69
N ASN A 210 -21.34 -6.58 26.13
CA ASN A 210 -22.48 -5.70 25.87
C ASN A 210 -22.63 -5.23 24.41
N LEU A 211 -21.57 -5.25 23.61
CA LEU A 211 -21.66 -5.01 22.15
C LEU A 211 -21.89 -6.34 21.44
N SER A 212 -22.98 -6.46 20.69
CA SER A 212 -23.30 -7.65 19.90
C SER A 212 -22.47 -7.68 18.61
N VAL A 213 -21.25 -8.20 18.66
CA VAL A 213 -20.38 -8.35 17.49
C VAL A 213 -20.64 -9.71 16.84
N THR A 214 -21.41 -9.74 15.75
CA THR A 214 -21.78 -10.98 15.06
C THR A 214 -20.94 -11.25 13.80
N THR A 215 -20.17 -10.27 13.33
CA THR A 215 -19.42 -10.34 12.08
C THR A 215 -18.06 -9.67 12.20
N GLU A 216 -17.09 -10.15 11.44
CA GLU A 216 -15.80 -9.49 11.28
C GLU A 216 -15.93 -8.11 10.60
N PRO A 217 -15.03 -7.16 10.90
CA PRO A 217 -14.87 -5.93 10.14
C PRO A 217 -14.70 -6.23 8.65
N ARG A 218 -15.37 -5.45 7.79
CA ARG A 218 -15.37 -5.63 6.34
C ARG A 218 -14.72 -4.46 5.66
N VAL A 219 -14.01 -4.74 4.57
CA VAL A 219 -13.41 -3.75 3.70
C VAL A 219 -13.92 -3.92 2.28
N ARG A 220 -14.10 -2.82 1.58
CA ARG A 220 -14.40 -2.73 0.16
C ARG A 220 -13.59 -1.59 -0.42
N GLY A 221 -13.03 -1.77 -1.60
CA GLY A 221 -12.36 -0.71 -2.34
C GLY A 221 -12.62 -0.82 -3.83
N ILE A 222 -12.50 0.32 -4.51
CA ILE A 222 -12.46 0.43 -5.97
C ILE A 222 -11.34 1.39 -6.32
N PHE A 223 -10.56 1.08 -7.34
CA PHE A 223 -9.43 1.90 -7.76
C PHE A 223 -9.20 1.81 -9.26
N SER A 224 -8.62 2.86 -9.81
CA SER A 224 -8.23 2.98 -11.21
C SER A 224 -6.91 3.74 -11.35
N ASN A 225 -6.46 3.99 -12.58
CA ASN A 225 -5.32 4.87 -12.85
C ASN A 225 -5.57 6.36 -12.53
N GLU A 226 -6.73 6.74 -12.00
CA GLU A 226 -7.09 8.14 -11.71
C GLU A 226 -7.47 8.35 -10.24
N SER A 227 -8.22 7.42 -9.66
CA SER A 227 -8.80 7.59 -8.32
C SER A 227 -8.98 6.28 -7.60
N ALA A 228 -9.15 6.37 -6.28
CA ALA A 228 -9.51 5.23 -5.45
C ALA A 228 -10.48 5.66 -4.34
N SER A 229 -11.37 4.73 -3.98
CA SER A 229 -12.15 4.82 -2.76
C SER A 229 -12.07 3.52 -1.96
N LEU A 230 -12.13 3.65 -0.65
CA LEU A 230 -12.09 2.54 0.30
C LEU A 230 -13.11 2.79 1.41
N GLU A 231 -13.90 1.77 1.73
CA GLU A 231 -14.84 1.76 2.84
C GLU A 231 -14.52 0.59 3.77
N ILE A 232 -14.33 0.88 5.06
CA ILE A 232 -14.24 -0.12 6.12
C ILE A 232 -15.43 0.06 7.06
N LYS A 233 -16.10 -1.04 7.37
CA LYS A 233 -17.24 -1.10 8.31
C LYS A 233 -16.97 -2.12 9.39
N GLY A 234 -17.33 -1.78 10.62
CA GLY A 234 -17.20 -2.70 11.75
C GLY A 234 -17.78 -2.13 13.03
N ILE A 235 -17.41 -2.76 14.14
CA ILE A 235 -17.69 -2.27 15.49
C ILE A 235 -16.38 -1.77 16.07
N TYR A 236 -16.36 -0.53 16.55
CA TYR A 236 -15.22 0.04 17.26
C TYR A 236 -15.42 -0.06 18.76
N GLN A 237 -14.33 -0.26 19.49
CA GLN A 237 -14.27 0.00 20.92
C GLN A 237 -12.92 0.58 21.30
N GLY A 238 -12.90 1.60 22.14
CA GLY A 238 -11.70 2.24 22.63
C GLY A 238 -11.93 3.04 23.89
N TYR A 239 -10.83 3.49 24.49
CA TYR A 239 -10.82 4.31 25.68
C TYR A 239 -9.94 5.53 25.48
N SER A 240 -10.33 6.64 26.09
CA SER A 240 -9.44 7.79 26.25
C SER A 240 -8.48 7.61 27.42
N GLU A 241 -7.41 8.39 27.46
CA GLU A 241 -6.48 8.44 28.61
C GLU A 241 -7.20 8.75 29.94
N SER A 242 -8.28 9.52 29.88
CA SER A 242 -9.11 9.86 31.05
C SER A 242 -10.03 8.72 31.52
N GLY A 243 -10.04 7.58 30.80
CA GLY A 243 -10.88 6.42 31.11
C GLY A 243 -12.28 6.46 30.49
N SER A 244 -12.65 7.52 29.76
CA SER A 244 -13.92 7.56 29.02
C SER A 244 -13.95 6.48 27.95
N ALA A 245 -14.98 5.64 27.97
CA ALA A 245 -15.17 4.56 27.03
C ALA A 245 -15.97 5.01 25.80
N LEU A 246 -15.64 4.48 24.64
CA LEU A 246 -16.33 4.75 23.38
C LEU A 246 -16.45 3.48 22.55
N GLY A 247 -17.62 3.25 21.97
CA GLY A 247 -17.78 2.16 21.02
C GLY A 247 -19.17 2.12 20.39
N GLY A 248 -19.26 1.35 19.31
CA GLY A 248 -20.43 1.26 18.45
C GLY A 248 -20.05 1.08 16.98
N ASN A 249 -21.02 1.28 16.09
CA ASN A 249 -20.82 1.07 14.65
C ASN A 249 -19.88 2.14 14.09
N VAL A 250 -18.81 1.70 13.44
CA VAL A 250 -17.86 2.59 12.77
C VAL A 250 -17.89 2.38 11.26
N THR A 251 -17.77 3.47 10.53
CA THR A 251 -17.56 3.50 9.08
C THR A 251 -16.39 4.43 8.77
N ILE A 252 -15.36 3.90 8.12
CA ILE A 252 -14.18 4.64 7.68
C ILE A 252 -14.26 4.72 6.16
N VAL A 253 -14.19 5.93 5.60
CA VAL A 253 -14.28 6.16 4.16
C VAL A 253 -13.08 6.98 3.73
N PHE A 254 -12.31 6.44 2.78
CA PHE A 254 -11.26 7.15 2.07
C PHE A 254 -11.70 7.43 0.65
N ASN A 255 -11.39 8.63 0.15
CA ASN A 255 -11.46 8.99 -1.26
C ASN A 255 -10.20 9.76 -1.64
N GLY A 256 -9.57 9.38 -2.74
CA GLY A 256 -8.36 10.02 -3.20
C GLY A 256 -8.15 9.94 -4.70
N THR A 257 -7.19 10.73 -5.17
CA THR A 257 -6.72 10.80 -6.55
C THR A 257 -5.30 10.28 -6.62
N ILE A 258 -4.93 9.72 -7.77
CA ILE A 258 -3.61 9.11 -7.93
C ILE A 258 -2.47 10.11 -7.73
N ASP A 259 -1.40 9.65 -7.09
CA ASP A 259 -0.10 10.30 -7.03
C ASP A 259 0.76 9.76 -8.18
N GLU A 260 0.64 10.36 -9.36
CA GLU A 260 1.30 9.86 -10.57
C GLU A 260 2.82 9.79 -10.44
N ALA A 261 3.42 10.75 -9.73
CA ALA A 261 4.87 10.83 -9.54
C ALA A 261 5.39 9.64 -8.70
N ARG A 262 4.58 9.12 -7.77
CA ARG A 262 4.98 8.07 -6.82
C ARG A 262 4.27 6.73 -7.03
N SER A 263 3.49 6.61 -8.10
CA SER A 263 2.74 5.40 -8.47
C SER A 263 3.38 4.64 -9.62
N ASP A 264 3.25 3.32 -9.62
CA ASP A 264 3.52 2.47 -10.77
C ASP A 264 2.33 2.41 -11.72
N ARG A 265 2.61 2.05 -12.98
CA ARG A 265 1.57 2.02 -14.02
C ARG A 265 0.70 0.78 -13.84
N LEU A 266 -0.58 1.00 -13.51
CA LEU A 266 -1.58 -0.06 -13.48
C LEU A 266 -1.83 -0.58 -14.89
N MET A 267 -1.83 -1.89 -15.04
CA MET A 267 -1.99 -2.58 -16.32
C MET A 267 -3.36 -3.23 -16.43
N SER A 268 -3.84 -3.39 -17.66
CA SER A 268 -5.08 -4.12 -17.93
C SER A 268 -4.79 -5.61 -17.91
N ASN A 269 -5.44 -6.35 -17.01
CA ASN A 269 -5.35 -7.80 -16.92
C ASN A 269 -6.68 -8.43 -17.29
N THR A 270 -6.99 -8.53 -18.59
CA THR A 270 -8.28 -9.06 -19.07
C THR A 270 -8.44 -10.57 -18.87
N LEU A 271 -7.40 -11.26 -18.42
CA LEU A 271 -7.38 -12.71 -18.25
C LEU A 271 -7.44 -13.14 -16.76
N GLY A 272 -7.40 -12.19 -15.83
CA GLY A 272 -7.40 -12.48 -14.40
C GLY A 272 -8.10 -11.40 -13.58
N SER A 273 -8.59 -11.76 -12.40
CA SER A 273 -9.24 -10.81 -11.49
C SER A 273 -8.25 -10.00 -10.64
N ALA A 274 -6.98 -10.40 -10.60
CA ALA A 274 -5.94 -9.71 -9.86
C ALA A 274 -5.35 -8.54 -10.68
N PRO A 275 -5.17 -7.35 -10.08
CA PRO A 275 -4.49 -6.25 -10.72
C PRO A 275 -3.01 -6.56 -10.94
N VAL A 276 -2.44 -5.97 -11.99
CA VAL A 276 -1.01 -6.09 -12.33
C VAL A 276 -0.44 -4.70 -12.55
N TRP A 277 0.78 -4.49 -12.09
CA TRP A 277 1.51 -3.23 -12.27
C TRP A 277 2.76 -3.48 -13.11
N GLU A 278 3.10 -2.48 -13.92
CA GLU A 278 4.44 -2.37 -14.48
C GLU A 278 5.28 -1.53 -13.52
N SER A 279 6.37 -2.13 -13.01
CA SER A 279 7.33 -1.45 -12.14
C SER A 279 8.02 -0.32 -12.90
N THR A 280 7.73 0.93 -12.50
CA THR A 280 8.24 2.12 -13.20
C THR A 280 9.09 2.99 -12.29
N LEU A 281 8.65 3.23 -11.05
CA LEU A 281 9.36 4.14 -10.15
C LEU A 281 10.66 3.49 -9.62
N GLY A 282 11.80 4.12 -9.89
CA GLY A 282 13.13 3.58 -9.59
C GLY A 282 13.71 2.67 -10.68
N TYR A 283 12.91 2.33 -11.70
CA TYR A 283 13.30 1.47 -12.82
C TYR A 283 13.38 2.26 -14.14
N THR A 284 12.27 2.89 -14.52
CA THR A 284 12.13 3.62 -15.80
C THR A 284 11.79 5.09 -15.59
N LYS A 285 11.40 5.49 -14.37
CA LYS A 285 11.21 6.89 -13.99
C LYS A 285 11.74 7.22 -12.58
N THR A 286 12.18 8.45 -12.39
CA THR A 286 12.43 9.07 -11.08
C THR A 286 11.22 9.88 -10.62
N LEU A 287 11.27 10.49 -9.43
CA LEU A 287 10.24 11.43 -8.97
C LEU A 287 10.05 12.64 -9.89
N MET A 288 11.07 12.99 -10.68
CA MET A 288 11.03 14.09 -11.65
C MET A 288 10.54 13.62 -13.03
N GLY A 289 10.19 12.34 -13.20
CA GLY A 289 9.75 11.76 -14.47
C GLY A 289 10.89 11.47 -15.45
N GLU A 290 12.15 11.57 -15.03
CA GLU A 290 13.32 11.29 -15.86
C GLU A 290 13.65 9.80 -15.84
N THR A 291 14.24 9.28 -16.93
CA THR A 291 14.79 7.92 -16.93
C THR A 291 15.98 7.85 -15.98
N PRO A 292 16.01 6.91 -15.02
CA PRO A 292 17.14 6.82 -14.10
C PRO A 292 18.43 6.54 -14.87
N VAL A 293 19.47 7.33 -14.61
CA VAL A 293 20.79 7.11 -15.17
C VAL A 293 21.37 5.87 -14.49
N VAL A 294 21.33 4.73 -15.18
CA VAL A 294 22.02 3.52 -14.73
C VAL A 294 23.52 3.77 -14.83
N HIS A 295 24.16 4.11 -13.72
CA HIS A 295 25.61 3.99 -13.63
C HIS A 295 25.96 2.50 -13.58
N VAL A 296 26.31 1.94 -14.73
CA VAL A 296 26.94 0.62 -14.81
C VAL A 296 28.33 0.75 -14.19
N GLY A 297 28.40 0.50 -12.88
CA GLY A 297 29.66 0.46 -12.15
C GLY A 297 30.44 -0.79 -12.53
N ALA A 298 31.37 -0.67 -13.47
CA ALA A 298 32.58 -1.49 -13.41
C ALA A 298 33.30 -1.16 -12.09
N GLY A 299 33.67 -2.20 -11.35
CA GLY A 299 34.11 -2.10 -9.96
C GLY A 299 35.24 -1.09 -9.70
N ASN A 300 35.29 -0.75 -8.40
CA ASN A 300 36.32 -0.01 -7.65
C ASN A 300 36.02 1.48 -7.39
N VAL A 301 35.63 1.70 -6.13
CA VAL A 301 35.95 2.84 -5.24
C VAL A 301 36.74 3.98 -5.90
N LEU A 302 36.16 5.18 -5.96
CA LEU A 302 36.64 6.45 -5.36
C LEU A 302 35.91 7.66 -5.94
N GLY A 303 35.43 8.53 -5.05
CA GLY A 303 35.39 9.99 -5.27
C GLY A 303 34.16 10.58 -5.96
N VAL A 304 33.39 11.35 -5.20
CA VAL A 304 32.42 12.33 -5.71
C VAL A 304 33.17 13.37 -6.56
N GLY A 305 32.81 13.51 -7.83
CA GLY A 305 33.33 14.53 -8.73
C GLY A 305 32.26 14.96 -9.73
N TRP A 306 31.83 16.23 -9.62
CA TRP A 306 30.96 16.88 -10.61
C TRP A 306 31.78 17.15 -11.88
N GLY A 307 31.36 16.55 -13.00
CA GLY A 307 32.07 16.60 -14.29
C GLY A 307 31.17 17.03 -15.44
N LEU A 308 31.62 18.07 -16.14
CA LEU A 308 30.97 18.80 -17.23
C LEU A 308 30.73 17.97 -18.50
N ARG A 309 29.75 18.45 -19.28
CA ARG A 309 29.31 18.02 -20.62
C ARG A 309 30.47 17.70 -21.57
N ALA A 310 30.43 16.52 -22.19
CA ALA A 310 31.26 16.17 -23.34
C ALA A 310 30.53 16.47 -24.66
N CYS A 311 31.22 17.22 -25.53
CA CYS A 311 30.80 17.52 -26.90
C CYS A 311 30.78 16.26 -27.78
N VAL A 312 29.75 16.18 -28.61
CA VAL A 312 29.60 15.22 -29.71
C VAL A 312 30.64 15.53 -30.79
N LEU A 313 31.43 14.54 -31.20
CA LEU A 313 32.20 14.56 -32.44
C LEU A 313 31.81 13.31 -33.25
N GLY A 314 31.21 13.59 -34.40
CA GLY A 314 30.55 12.60 -35.26
C GLY A 314 31.53 11.70 -36.01
N LEU A 315 31.09 10.45 -36.17
CA LEU A 315 31.64 9.45 -37.06
C LEU A 315 31.35 9.83 -38.51
N VAL A 316 32.39 10.00 -39.33
CA VAL A 316 32.28 9.98 -40.80
C VAL A 316 32.74 8.61 -41.28
N VAL A 317 31.80 7.86 -41.84
CA VAL A 317 32.02 6.61 -42.57
C VAL A 317 32.31 6.97 -44.02
N PHE A 318 33.46 6.55 -44.56
CA PHE A 318 33.72 6.55 -46.00
C PHE A 318 33.68 5.10 -46.51
N TRP A 319 32.77 4.82 -47.42
CA TRP A 319 32.80 3.65 -48.31
C TRP A 319 33.75 3.92 -49.48
N GLY A 320 34.45 2.88 -49.92
CA GLY A 320 35.55 2.96 -50.88
C GLY A 320 35.17 2.91 -52.36
N LEU A 321 36.22 3.10 -53.17
CA LEU A 321 36.58 2.37 -54.39
C LEU A 321 38.10 2.52 -54.58
#